data_AF-A0A0F9J8F0-F1
#
_entry.id   AF-A0A0F9J8F0-F1
#
_cell.length_a   1.000
_cell.length_b   1.000
_cell.length_c   1.000
_cell.angle_alpha   90.00
_cell.angle_beta   90.00
_cell.angle_gamma   90.00
#
_symmetry.space_group_name_H-M   'P 1'
#
loop_
_entity.id
_entity.type
_entity.pdbx_description
1 polymer ?
#
loop_
_entity_poly.entity_id
_entity_poly.type
_entity_poly.pdbx_seq_one_letter_code
_entity_poly.pdbx_strand_id
1 'polypeptide(L)'
;MGSTALSVLEQRFGEAIEDWVEVAVITDINNDNIIVSTNLNAYDGGQDDYFNDWWVYITTFANAGVERQVSDYVTSGGTLTIRGAALADDTTDAATVRVQRYRESLQLRALNRAMEIIYPALHQPLDDMTLVTGNILPDASFEWWTASTSLNFCSTTTSALTQTTTAGLIRGQRGTTSAKLIPSAASGYFSYNSDDYPQLLDLMNKTVHIYVWAYPEVADDATMEIYTKNATASTQTLASTTACPAGEYTLISLKDQVLNDNLTDVQIRFRVASSTKYTYFDDAKVFGRNNAEYVLPTNFQDGDVNRVYMQRTGYSDVAADDILARYWDEIDFSVSDDGTYKYLQIARYADGKRIRLEGYKPFATLSSQTDTIATSDNREIKTIIARAALELFEMMNATVSSEDTGRFKDQIAYWSFMYNSLISSSRRATLNRRLRST
;
A
#
# COMPACT_ATOMS: atom_id res chain seq x y z
N MET A 1 -5.57 -11.45 4.52
CA MET A 1 -6.27 -10.54 5.44
C MET A 1 -7.46 -10.01 4.69
N GLY A 2 -8.66 -9.96 5.28
CA GLY A 2 -9.79 -9.34 4.59
C GLY A 2 -9.61 -7.83 4.50
N SER A 3 -10.16 -7.22 3.47
CA SER A 3 -10.20 -5.77 3.31
C SER A 3 -11.66 -5.30 3.22
N THR A 4 -11.89 -4.02 3.50
CA THR A 4 -13.20 -3.38 3.36
C THR A 4 -13.05 -2.14 2.51
N ALA A 5 -13.83 -2.03 1.44
CA ALA A 5 -13.85 -0.86 0.56
C ALA A 5 -14.53 0.34 1.22
N LEU A 6 -14.14 1.55 0.80
CA LEU A 6 -14.74 2.80 1.26
C LEU A 6 -16.26 2.79 1.07
N SER A 7 -16.75 2.34 -0.09
CA SER A 7 -18.19 2.26 -0.38
C SER A 7 -18.97 1.44 0.67
N VAL A 8 -18.37 0.35 1.16
CA VAL A 8 -18.96 -0.49 2.21
C VAL A 8 -18.84 0.17 3.59
N LEU A 9 -17.75 0.91 3.85
CA LEU A 9 -17.61 1.67 5.09
C LEU A 9 -18.60 2.83 5.18
N GLU A 10 -18.78 3.58 4.09
CA GLU A 10 -19.75 4.67 3.98
C GLU A 10 -21.17 4.15 4.14
N GLN A 11 -21.51 3.04 3.47
CA GLN A 11 -22.82 2.40 3.66
C GLN A 11 -23.06 2.08 5.13
N ARG A 12 -22.13 1.36 5.77
CA ARG A 12 -22.28 0.98 7.18
C ARG A 12 -22.28 2.18 8.11
N PHE A 13 -21.54 3.23 7.77
CA PHE A 13 -21.50 4.46 8.55
C PHE A 13 -22.83 5.19 8.47
N GLY A 14 -23.35 5.42 7.25
CA GLY A 14 -24.66 6.01 7.01
C GLY A 14 -25.77 5.22 7.67
N GLU A 15 -25.80 3.89 7.52
CA GLU A 15 -26.78 3.03 8.20
C GLU A 15 -26.70 3.16 9.73
N ALA A 16 -25.50 3.30 10.30
CA ALA A 16 -25.30 3.41 11.74
C ALA A 16 -25.78 4.76 12.32
N ILE A 17 -25.75 5.82 11.53
CA ILE A 17 -26.27 7.15 11.91
C ILE A 17 -27.69 7.42 11.36
N GLU A 18 -28.33 6.39 10.78
CA GLU A 18 -29.66 6.47 10.15
C GLU A 18 -29.75 7.52 9.03
N ASP A 19 -28.67 7.63 8.25
CA ASP A 19 -28.49 8.62 7.18
C ASP A 19 -28.10 7.96 5.84
N TRP A 20 -28.72 6.81 5.53
CA TRP A 20 -28.46 6.08 4.28
C TRP A 20 -29.73 5.83 3.47
N VAL A 21 -29.85 6.55 2.35
CA VAL A 21 -30.86 6.32 1.31
C VAL A 21 -30.15 6.25 -0.03
N GLU A 22 -30.13 5.07 -0.66
CA GLU A 22 -29.55 4.88 -1.99
C GLU A 22 -30.63 4.39 -2.96
N VAL A 23 -30.80 5.11 -4.07
CA VAL A 23 -31.84 4.81 -5.06
C VAL A 23 -31.29 4.94 -6.49
N ALA A 24 -31.83 4.14 -7.40
CA ALA A 24 -31.63 4.36 -8.84
C ALA A 24 -32.57 5.46 -9.33
N VAL A 25 -32.05 6.36 -10.16
CA VAL A 25 -32.80 7.36 -10.91
C VAL A 25 -33.59 6.63 -12.01
N ILE A 26 -34.83 7.05 -12.24
CA ILE A 26 -35.74 6.38 -13.19
C ILE A 26 -35.83 7.06 -14.55
N THR A 27 -35.30 8.28 -14.65
CA THR A 27 -35.09 9.01 -15.90
C THR A 27 -33.63 9.39 -15.99
N ASP A 28 -33.10 9.52 -17.19
CA ASP A 28 -31.78 10.11 -17.42
C ASP A 28 -31.63 11.44 -16.67
N ILE A 29 -30.46 11.61 -16.07
CA ILE A 29 -30.05 12.91 -15.57
C ILE A 29 -29.74 13.73 -16.83
N ASN A 30 -30.65 14.65 -17.13
CA ASN A 30 -30.49 15.60 -18.23
C ASN A 30 -29.57 16.75 -17.81
N ASN A 31 -29.19 17.60 -18.77
CA ASN A 31 -28.46 18.83 -18.50
C ASN A 31 -29.34 19.89 -17.79
N ASP A 32 -29.70 19.61 -16.54
CA ASP A 32 -30.58 20.40 -15.67
C ASP A 32 -30.24 20.15 -14.19
N ASN A 33 -31.02 20.75 -13.29
CA ASN A 33 -30.92 20.63 -11.83
C ASN A 33 -31.98 19.69 -11.24
N ILE A 34 -32.40 18.67 -11.99
CA ILE A 34 -33.48 17.77 -11.62
C ILE A 34 -32.99 16.33 -11.59
N ILE A 35 -33.33 15.62 -10.52
CA ILE A 35 -33.12 14.17 -10.39
C ILE A 35 -34.47 13.54 -10.08
N VAL A 36 -34.88 12.53 -10.84
CA VAL A 36 -36.19 11.87 -10.68
C VAL A 36 -36.00 10.41 -10.25
N SER A 37 -36.50 10.07 -9.06
CA SER A 37 -36.55 8.69 -8.58
C SER A 37 -37.80 8.45 -7.74
N THR A 38 -38.78 7.72 -8.30
CA THR A 38 -39.99 7.32 -7.56
C THR A 38 -39.70 6.32 -6.43
N ASN A 39 -38.49 5.76 -6.36
CA ASN A 39 -38.06 4.91 -5.24
C ASN A 39 -37.88 5.72 -3.95
N LEU A 40 -37.72 7.04 -4.04
CA LEU A 40 -37.65 7.94 -2.87
C LEU A 40 -38.95 7.93 -2.05
N ASN A 41 -40.08 7.64 -2.69
CA ASN A 41 -41.40 7.55 -2.05
C ASN A 41 -41.49 6.46 -0.97
N ALA A 42 -40.53 5.52 -0.94
CA ALA A 42 -40.45 4.52 0.13
C ALA A 42 -39.92 5.10 1.45
N TYR A 43 -39.31 6.29 1.43
CA TYR A 43 -38.56 6.88 2.55
C TYR A 43 -39.14 8.22 3.03
N ASP A 44 -40.00 8.86 2.24
CA ASP A 44 -40.50 10.22 2.49
C ASP A 44 -41.77 10.28 3.36
N GLY A 45 -42.37 9.13 3.67
CA GLY A 45 -43.64 9.07 4.40
C GLY A 45 -44.82 9.72 3.66
N GLY A 46 -44.71 9.93 2.34
CA GLY A 46 -45.70 10.59 1.50
C GLY A 46 -45.79 12.11 1.69
N GLN A 47 -44.70 12.77 2.12
CA GLN A 47 -44.65 14.21 2.36
C GLN A 47 -43.77 14.92 1.33
N ASP A 48 -44.30 16.00 0.74
CA ASP A 48 -43.48 17.00 0.05
C ASP A 48 -42.49 17.63 1.04
N ASP A 49 -41.40 18.18 0.53
CA ASP A 49 -40.33 18.84 1.29
C ASP A 49 -39.52 17.93 2.24
N TYR A 50 -39.80 16.62 2.30
CA TYR A 50 -39.14 15.71 3.25
C TYR A 50 -37.61 15.71 3.14
N PHE A 51 -37.08 15.75 1.92
CA PHE A 51 -35.65 15.77 1.63
C PHE A 51 -35.06 17.19 1.49
N ASN A 52 -35.83 18.24 1.78
CA ASN A 52 -35.32 19.61 1.62
C ASN A 52 -34.13 19.87 2.53
N ASP A 53 -33.13 20.57 1.99
CA ASP A 53 -31.82 20.86 2.59
C ASP A 53 -30.93 19.63 2.84
N TRP A 54 -31.34 18.41 2.47
CA TRP A 54 -30.47 17.24 2.42
C TRP A 54 -29.47 17.36 1.26
N TRP A 55 -28.48 16.49 1.24
CA TRP A 55 -27.46 16.37 0.21
C TRP A 55 -27.74 15.16 -0.66
N VAL A 56 -27.55 15.32 -1.96
CA VAL A 56 -27.52 14.22 -2.92
C VAL A 56 -26.10 14.05 -3.45
N TYR A 57 -25.62 12.81 -3.45
CA TYR A 57 -24.35 12.40 -4.01
C TYR A 57 -24.58 11.39 -5.12
N ILE A 58 -24.08 11.68 -6.32
CA ILE A 58 -24.26 10.83 -7.51
C ILE A 58 -23.08 9.86 -7.60
N THR A 59 -23.34 8.56 -7.66
CA THR A 59 -22.30 7.51 -7.53
C THR A 59 -21.83 6.94 -8.86
N THR A 60 -22.58 7.14 -9.95
CA THR A 60 -22.33 6.51 -11.26
C THR A 60 -22.49 7.49 -12.42
N PHE A 61 -22.05 7.09 -13.62
CA PHE A 61 -22.14 7.82 -14.90
C PHE A 61 -21.41 9.18 -14.95
N ALA A 62 -21.86 10.10 -15.80
CA ALA A 62 -21.15 11.34 -16.14
C ALA A 62 -21.10 12.32 -14.97
N ASN A 63 -22.02 12.17 -14.01
CA ASN A 63 -22.08 12.97 -12.79
C ASN A 63 -21.49 12.27 -11.56
N ALA A 64 -20.79 11.14 -11.70
CA ALA A 64 -20.18 10.44 -10.57
C ALA A 64 -19.26 11.36 -9.75
N GLY A 65 -19.43 11.38 -8.43
CA GLY A 65 -18.69 12.23 -7.52
C GLY A 65 -19.29 13.62 -7.30
N VAL A 66 -20.39 13.96 -7.97
CA VAL A 66 -21.07 15.24 -7.80
C VAL A 66 -21.93 15.22 -6.53
N GLU A 67 -21.68 16.17 -5.65
CA GLU A 67 -22.43 16.43 -4.42
C GLU A 67 -23.19 17.77 -4.53
N ARG A 68 -24.50 17.77 -4.25
CA ARG A 68 -25.38 18.94 -4.33
C ARG A 68 -26.42 18.94 -3.22
N GLN A 69 -26.89 20.12 -2.81
CA GLN A 69 -27.96 20.23 -1.83
C GLN A 69 -29.32 20.25 -2.51
N VAL A 70 -30.30 19.56 -1.95
CA VAL A 70 -31.70 19.55 -2.39
C VAL A 70 -32.36 20.87 -1.98
N SER A 71 -32.87 21.62 -2.95
CA SER A 71 -33.67 22.82 -2.69
C SER A 71 -35.16 22.53 -2.50
N ASP A 72 -35.67 21.51 -3.19
CA ASP A 72 -37.10 21.18 -3.22
C ASP A 72 -37.28 19.69 -3.52
N TYR A 73 -38.30 19.07 -2.93
CA TYR A 73 -38.66 17.67 -3.14
C TYR A 73 -40.18 17.50 -3.27
N VAL A 74 -40.60 16.89 -4.37
CA VAL A 74 -42.01 16.64 -4.69
C VAL A 74 -42.30 15.14 -4.70
N THR A 75 -43.14 14.67 -3.77
CA THR A 75 -43.43 13.25 -3.55
C THR A 75 -44.13 12.59 -4.75
N SER A 76 -45.03 13.32 -5.44
CA SER A 76 -45.85 12.73 -6.51
C SER A 76 -45.04 12.23 -7.71
N GLY A 77 -43.84 12.80 -7.92
CA GLY A 77 -42.91 12.41 -8.98
C GLY A 77 -41.59 11.83 -8.46
N GLY A 78 -41.36 11.76 -7.15
CA GLY A 78 -40.05 11.47 -6.57
C GLY A 78 -38.97 12.42 -7.11
N THR A 79 -39.30 13.70 -7.27
CA THR A 79 -38.48 14.67 -7.98
C THR A 79 -37.70 15.53 -7.00
N LEU A 80 -36.38 15.48 -7.09
CA LEU A 80 -35.46 16.35 -6.38
C LEU A 80 -35.05 17.50 -7.30
N THR A 81 -35.25 18.73 -6.84
CA THR A 81 -34.60 19.91 -7.42
C THR A 81 -33.36 20.23 -6.60
N ILE A 82 -32.22 20.37 -7.25
CA ILE A 82 -30.93 20.56 -6.59
C ILE A 82 -30.36 21.97 -6.82
N ARG A 83 -29.61 22.46 -5.84
CA ARG A 83 -28.93 23.76 -5.91
C ARG A 83 -27.62 23.63 -6.67
N GLY A 84 -27.31 24.60 -7.52
CA GLY A 84 -26.00 24.73 -8.18
C GLY A 84 -26.09 24.87 -9.68
N ALA A 85 -24.97 24.61 -10.36
CA ALA A 85 -24.91 24.50 -11.80
C ALA A 85 -25.56 23.19 -12.28
N ALA A 86 -26.11 23.23 -13.50
CA ALA A 86 -26.71 22.08 -14.18
C ALA A 86 -25.78 20.86 -14.18
N LEU A 87 -26.38 19.68 -14.01
CA LEU A 87 -25.70 18.40 -14.14
C LEU A 87 -25.33 18.14 -15.61
N ALA A 88 -24.39 17.24 -15.84
CA ALA A 88 -24.11 16.75 -17.19
C ALA A 88 -25.19 15.75 -17.62
N ASP A 89 -25.38 15.60 -18.93
CA ASP A 89 -26.28 14.59 -19.48
C ASP A 89 -25.67 13.18 -19.37
N ASP A 90 -26.38 12.25 -18.71
CA ASP A 90 -25.97 10.85 -18.56
C ASP A 90 -26.32 9.99 -19.79
N THR A 91 -27.15 10.50 -20.71
CA THR A 91 -27.63 9.83 -21.95
C THR A 91 -28.26 8.44 -21.78
N THR A 92 -28.40 7.96 -20.54
CA THR A 92 -28.88 6.63 -20.16
C THR A 92 -29.65 6.67 -18.82
N ASP A 93 -30.75 5.92 -18.75
CA ASP A 93 -31.63 5.84 -17.57
C ASP A 93 -31.09 4.80 -16.55
N ALA A 94 -30.12 5.15 -15.70
CA ALA A 94 -29.66 4.21 -14.66
C ALA A 94 -28.80 4.82 -13.53
N ALA A 95 -28.63 6.14 -13.43
CA ALA A 95 -27.75 6.71 -12.41
C ALA A 95 -28.16 6.28 -10.98
N THR A 96 -27.18 6.04 -10.12
CA THR A 96 -27.43 5.73 -8.71
C THR A 96 -27.09 6.96 -7.88
N VAL A 97 -27.97 7.33 -6.98
CA VAL A 97 -27.82 8.49 -6.10
C VAL A 97 -28.00 8.11 -4.64
N ARG A 98 -27.22 8.73 -3.78
CA ARG A 98 -27.36 8.67 -2.32
C ARG A 98 -27.94 9.99 -1.83
N VAL A 99 -28.97 9.93 -0.99
CA VAL A 99 -29.58 11.09 -0.35
C VAL A 99 -29.32 11.02 1.15
N GLN A 100 -28.68 12.04 1.70
CA GLN A 100 -28.12 12.05 3.05
C GLN A 100 -28.28 13.44 3.69
N ARG A 101 -28.48 13.54 5.00
CA ARG A 101 -28.56 14.81 5.74
C ARG A 101 -27.22 15.50 5.80
N TYR A 102 -26.13 14.73 5.87
CA TYR A 102 -24.78 15.26 5.93
C TYR A 102 -24.05 15.06 4.60
N ARG A 103 -23.19 16.02 4.25
CA ARG A 103 -22.31 15.92 3.09
C ARG A 103 -21.44 14.67 3.15
N GLU A 104 -21.36 13.93 2.06
CA GLU A 104 -20.47 12.79 1.85
C GLU A 104 -19.01 13.20 2.07
N SER A 105 -18.64 14.40 1.61
CA SER A 105 -17.29 14.94 1.82
C SER A 105 -16.94 15.12 3.31
N LEU A 106 -17.92 15.43 4.16
CA LEU A 106 -17.74 15.50 5.61
C LEU A 106 -17.69 14.11 6.24
N GLN A 107 -18.53 13.18 5.78
CA GLN A 107 -18.53 11.80 6.25
C GLN A 107 -17.18 11.10 5.97
N LEU A 108 -16.65 11.23 4.75
CA LEU A 108 -15.34 10.72 4.36
C LEU A 108 -14.21 11.33 5.23
N ARG A 109 -14.27 12.64 5.47
CA ARG A 109 -13.30 13.32 6.35
C ARG A 109 -13.35 12.75 7.77
N ALA A 110 -14.55 12.53 8.31
CA ALA A 110 -14.75 11.97 9.64
C ALA A 110 -14.21 10.53 9.74
N LEU A 111 -14.44 9.70 8.71
CA LEU A 111 -13.89 8.34 8.62
C LEU A 111 -12.34 8.35 8.62
N ASN A 112 -11.73 9.16 7.76
CA ASN A 112 -10.26 9.27 7.69
C ASN A 112 -9.66 9.76 9.02
N ARG A 113 -10.27 10.79 9.63
CA ARG A 113 -9.82 11.32 10.92
C ARG A 113 -9.98 10.31 12.05
N ALA A 114 -11.06 9.54 12.03
CA ALA A 114 -11.29 8.48 13.01
C ALA A 114 -10.19 7.40 12.95
N MET A 115 -9.81 6.95 11.74
CA MET A 115 -8.74 5.96 11.58
C MET A 115 -7.39 6.47 12.09
N GLU A 116 -7.08 7.75 11.85
CA GLU A 116 -5.87 8.40 12.36
C GLU A 116 -5.86 8.43 13.90
N ILE A 117 -6.98 8.79 14.54
CA ILE A 117 -7.05 8.93 16.01
C ILE A 117 -7.08 7.58 16.72
N ILE A 118 -7.67 6.55 16.13
CA ILE A 118 -7.73 5.22 16.73
C ILE A 118 -6.33 4.59 16.80
N TYR A 119 -5.43 4.96 15.89
CA TYR A 119 -4.04 4.52 15.93
C TYR A 119 -3.38 4.93 17.27
N PRO A 120 -2.62 4.05 17.95
CA PRO A 120 -2.16 2.71 17.52
C PRO A 120 -3.06 1.54 18.00
N ALA A 121 -4.22 1.82 18.61
CA ALA A 121 -5.06 0.76 19.20
C ALA A 121 -5.68 -0.16 18.14
N LEU A 122 -5.99 0.37 16.97
CA LEU A 122 -6.35 -0.38 15.77
C LEU A 122 -5.40 0.04 14.64
N HIS A 123 -4.90 -0.94 13.91
CA HIS A 123 -3.83 -0.72 12.94
C HIS A 123 -3.86 -1.82 11.88
N GLN A 124 -3.21 -1.56 10.74
CA GLN A 124 -2.89 -2.59 9.78
C GLN A 124 -1.64 -3.34 10.27
N PRO A 125 -1.73 -4.66 10.54
CA PRO A 125 -0.55 -5.42 10.91
C PRO A 125 0.34 -5.64 9.68
N LEU A 126 1.64 -5.56 9.89
CA LEU A 126 2.69 -5.73 8.89
C LEU A 126 3.52 -6.97 9.19
N ASP A 127 3.86 -7.70 8.14
CA ASP A 127 4.68 -8.90 8.21
C ASP A 127 5.49 -9.03 6.90
N ASP A 128 6.75 -8.62 6.97
CA ASP A 128 7.66 -8.50 5.83
C ASP A 128 8.85 -9.46 5.99
N MET A 129 9.29 -10.05 4.88
CA MET A 129 10.38 -11.05 4.84
C MET A 129 11.37 -10.79 3.70
N THR A 130 11.45 -9.54 3.26
CA THR A 130 12.24 -9.11 2.09
C THR A 130 13.72 -8.92 2.40
N LEU A 131 14.04 -8.62 3.67
CA LEU A 131 15.41 -8.34 4.10
C LEU A 131 16.24 -9.62 4.27
N VAL A 132 17.55 -9.52 3.99
CA VAL A 132 18.53 -10.61 4.11
C VAL A 132 19.79 -10.11 4.81
N THR A 133 20.30 -10.86 5.78
CA THR A 133 21.53 -10.52 6.50
C THR A 133 22.72 -10.39 5.55
N GLY A 134 23.56 -9.38 5.76
CA GLY A 134 24.73 -9.08 4.94
C GLY A 134 24.42 -8.40 3.61
N ASN A 135 23.16 -8.41 3.17
CA ASN A 135 22.79 -7.79 1.91
C ASN A 135 22.86 -6.27 2.05
N ILE A 136 23.61 -5.63 1.17
CA ILE A 136 23.72 -4.16 1.13
C ILE A 136 22.60 -3.53 0.29
N LEU A 137 21.98 -4.29 -0.62
CA LEU A 137 20.95 -3.76 -1.51
C LEU A 137 19.65 -3.47 -0.74
N PRO A 138 19.11 -2.24 -0.83
CA PRO A 138 17.73 -1.98 -0.42
C PRO A 138 16.78 -2.61 -1.45
N ASP A 139 15.58 -3.02 -1.01
CA ASP A 139 14.57 -3.64 -1.86
C ASP A 139 15.09 -4.75 -2.79
N ALA A 140 15.99 -5.60 -2.31
CA ALA A 140 16.65 -6.55 -3.18
C ALA A 140 15.71 -7.65 -3.71
N SER A 141 14.55 -7.85 -3.08
CA SER A 141 13.47 -8.70 -3.57
C SER A 141 12.52 -8.01 -4.56
N PHE A 142 12.75 -6.75 -4.90
CA PHE A 142 11.97 -5.97 -5.87
C PHE A 142 10.47 -5.87 -5.54
N GLU A 143 10.16 -5.55 -4.29
CA GLU A 143 8.81 -5.42 -3.77
C GLU A 143 8.36 -3.96 -3.64
N TRP A 144 9.28 -3.00 -3.68
CA TRP A 144 9.02 -1.60 -3.34
C TRP A 144 8.90 -0.75 -4.60
N TRP A 145 7.71 -0.75 -5.17
CA TRP A 145 7.39 0.02 -6.38
C TRP A 145 6.69 1.33 -6.02
N THR A 146 7.16 2.45 -6.57
CA THR A 146 6.48 3.76 -6.48
C THR A 146 5.36 3.88 -7.51
N ALA A 147 5.50 3.17 -8.63
CA ALA A 147 4.49 2.92 -9.65
C ALA A 147 4.78 1.58 -10.32
N SER A 148 3.84 1.02 -11.08
CA SER A 148 4.02 -0.26 -11.81
C SER A 148 5.17 -0.26 -12.83
N THR A 149 5.80 0.89 -13.09
CA THR A 149 6.94 1.06 -13.99
C THR A 149 8.15 1.70 -13.32
N SER A 150 8.13 1.87 -11.99
CA SER A 150 9.16 2.61 -11.24
C SER A 150 9.49 1.87 -9.94
N LEU A 151 10.53 1.04 -10.01
CA LEU A 151 11.10 0.31 -8.88
C LEU A 151 11.96 1.26 -8.02
N ASN A 152 11.80 1.23 -6.71
CA ASN A 152 12.56 2.09 -5.81
C ASN A 152 14.05 1.71 -5.81
N PHE A 153 14.93 2.68 -5.58
CA PHE A 153 16.41 2.53 -5.58
C PHE A 153 17.06 2.00 -6.86
N CYS A 154 16.27 1.74 -7.91
CA CYS A 154 16.75 1.26 -9.19
C CYS A 154 16.48 2.28 -10.28
N SER A 155 17.46 2.46 -11.16
CA SER A 155 17.30 3.25 -12.38
C SER A 155 17.46 2.36 -13.61
N THR A 156 16.80 2.74 -14.70
CA THR A 156 16.99 2.12 -16.01
C THR A 156 17.19 3.19 -17.06
N THR A 157 18.02 2.90 -18.05
CA THR A 157 18.20 3.72 -19.24
C THR A 157 17.98 2.83 -20.45
N THR A 158 17.18 3.29 -21.42
CA THR A 158 16.88 2.54 -22.65
C THR A 158 16.23 1.16 -22.45
N SER A 159 15.52 0.95 -21.35
CA SER A 159 14.70 -0.26 -21.13
C SER A 159 13.39 0.09 -20.45
N ALA A 160 12.37 -0.74 -20.64
CA ALA A 160 11.14 -0.70 -19.87
C ALA A 160 11.28 -1.67 -18.69
N LEU A 161 11.12 -1.13 -17.49
CA LEU A 161 11.05 -1.91 -16.26
C LEU A 161 9.58 -1.93 -15.81
N THR A 162 9.02 -3.11 -15.56
CA THR A 162 7.62 -3.25 -15.15
C THR A 162 7.47 -4.23 -14.00
N GLN A 163 6.61 -3.88 -13.06
CA GLN A 163 6.19 -4.74 -11.95
C GLN A 163 5.41 -5.94 -12.48
N THR A 164 5.75 -7.15 -12.00
CA THR A 164 5.03 -8.39 -12.35
C THR A 164 4.42 -9.01 -11.12
N THR A 165 3.11 -9.24 -11.10
CA THR A 165 2.36 -9.88 -10.00
C THR A 165 1.89 -11.30 -10.35
N THR A 166 2.33 -11.85 -11.48
CA THR A 166 1.88 -13.15 -12.00
C THR A 166 2.48 -14.31 -11.21
N ALA A 167 1.62 -15.21 -10.72
CA ALA A 167 2.03 -16.43 -10.02
C ALA A 167 2.97 -17.29 -10.89
N GLY A 168 4.04 -17.80 -10.30
CA GLY A 168 5.09 -18.55 -11.00
C GLY A 168 6.19 -17.68 -11.62
N LEU A 169 5.96 -16.37 -11.74
CA LEU A 169 6.95 -15.38 -12.18
C LEU A 169 7.46 -14.51 -11.02
N ILE A 170 7.18 -14.90 -9.78
CA ILE A 170 7.66 -14.25 -8.55
C ILE A 170 8.34 -15.32 -7.70
N ARG A 171 9.42 -14.96 -7.02
CA ARG A 171 10.17 -15.82 -6.12
C ARG A 171 9.95 -15.44 -4.65
N GLY A 172 10.10 -16.43 -3.77
CA GLY A 172 9.98 -16.24 -2.33
C GLY A 172 8.58 -16.53 -1.77
N GLN A 173 8.51 -16.90 -0.50
CA GLN A 173 7.26 -17.33 0.17
C GLN A 173 6.20 -16.23 0.27
N ARG A 174 6.64 -14.98 0.21
CA ARG A 174 5.83 -13.77 0.38
C ARG A 174 6.20 -12.66 -0.61
N GLY A 175 6.98 -12.99 -1.64
CA GLY A 175 7.19 -12.07 -2.72
C GLY A 175 5.83 -11.79 -3.37
N THR A 176 5.48 -10.53 -3.52
CA THR A 176 4.24 -10.11 -4.20
C THR A 176 4.54 -9.73 -5.63
N THR A 177 5.78 -9.36 -5.94
CA THR A 177 6.16 -8.83 -7.23
C THR A 177 7.57 -9.21 -7.64
N SER A 178 7.83 -9.29 -8.94
CA SER A 178 9.18 -9.36 -9.51
C SER A 178 9.42 -8.25 -10.53
N ALA A 179 10.68 -8.04 -10.89
CA ALA A 179 11.10 -7.03 -11.84
C ALA A 179 11.22 -7.58 -13.27
N LYS A 180 10.29 -7.22 -14.15
CA LYS A 180 10.37 -7.55 -15.58
C LYS A 180 11.14 -6.48 -16.34
N LEU A 181 12.23 -6.86 -16.99
CA LEU A 181 13.02 -5.98 -17.84
C LEU A 181 12.82 -6.31 -19.31
N ILE A 182 12.43 -5.30 -20.10
CA ILE A 182 12.32 -5.36 -21.57
C ILE A 182 13.25 -4.29 -22.17
N PRO A 183 14.37 -4.67 -22.80
CA PRO A 183 15.23 -3.68 -23.47
C PRO A 183 14.51 -2.99 -24.63
N SER A 184 14.74 -1.68 -24.80
CA SER A 184 14.24 -0.92 -25.96
C SER A 184 15.26 -0.82 -27.11
N ALA A 185 16.50 -1.26 -26.86
CA ALA A 185 17.61 -1.32 -27.81
C ALA A 185 18.26 -2.71 -27.76
N ALA A 186 19.33 -2.91 -28.54
CA ALA A 186 20.00 -4.21 -28.72
C ALA A 186 20.21 -4.99 -27.42
N SER A 187 20.55 -4.31 -26.33
CA SER A 187 20.57 -4.84 -24.96
C SER A 187 20.07 -3.78 -23.98
N GLY A 188 19.71 -4.17 -22.75
CA GLY A 188 19.24 -3.23 -21.74
C GLY A 188 19.49 -3.72 -20.33
N TYR A 189 19.51 -2.82 -19.36
CA TYR A 189 19.66 -3.15 -17.95
C TYR A 189 18.86 -2.18 -17.06
N PHE A 190 18.61 -2.61 -15.83
CA PHE A 190 18.35 -1.72 -14.71
C PHE A 190 19.41 -1.95 -13.63
N SER A 191 19.60 -0.98 -12.75
CA SER A 191 20.68 -1.02 -11.78
C SER A 191 20.40 -0.27 -10.50
N TYR A 192 20.99 -0.77 -9.42
CA TYR A 192 21.31 0.06 -8.26
C TYR A 192 22.55 0.89 -8.58
N ASN A 193 22.53 2.18 -8.29
CA ASN A 193 23.65 3.11 -8.51
C ASN A 193 24.04 3.78 -7.20
N SER A 194 25.34 3.94 -6.94
CA SER A 194 25.87 4.69 -5.80
C SER A 194 25.46 6.17 -5.77
N ASP A 195 25.05 6.75 -6.90
CA ASP A 195 24.48 8.12 -6.92
C ASP A 195 23.16 8.18 -6.15
N ASP A 196 22.31 7.16 -6.30
CA ASP A 196 21.00 7.04 -5.63
C ASP A 196 21.12 6.38 -4.24
N TYR A 197 22.09 5.47 -4.08
CA TYR A 197 22.35 4.76 -2.84
C TYR A 197 23.85 4.73 -2.50
N PRO A 198 24.39 5.81 -1.88
CA PRO A 198 25.83 5.98 -1.65
C PRO A 198 26.51 4.88 -0.84
N GLN A 199 25.77 4.10 -0.05
CA GLN A 199 26.32 2.97 0.71
C GLN A 199 26.97 1.90 -0.19
N LEU A 200 26.63 1.83 -1.49
CA LEU A 200 27.34 0.94 -2.43
C LEU A 200 28.84 1.24 -2.54
N LEU A 201 29.27 2.48 -2.27
CA LEU A 201 30.69 2.84 -2.28
C LEU A 201 31.46 2.13 -1.16
N ASP A 202 30.80 1.68 -0.09
CA ASP A 202 31.43 0.93 1.00
C ASP A 202 31.92 -0.48 0.57
N LEU A 203 31.59 -0.90 -0.65
CA LEU A 203 32.13 -2.11 -1.28
C LEU A 203 33.53 -1.91 -1.88
N MET A 204 34.06 -0.68 -1.93
CA MET A 204 35.40 -0.42 -2.47
C MET A 204 36.48 -1.20 -1.73
N ASN A 205 37.44 -1.75 -2.47
CA ASN A 205 38.53 -2.58 -1.94
C ASN A 205 38.03 -3.77 -1.10
N LYS A 206 36.85 -4.32 -1.42
CA LYS A 206 36.29 -5.55 -0.82
C LYS A 206 36.16 -6.65 -1.86
N THR A 207 36.10 -7.88 -1.35
CA THR A 207 35.64 -9.04 -2.12
C THR A 207 34.12 -9.10 -2.01
N VAL A 208 33.45 -9.16 -3.15
CA VAL A 208 31.99 -9.10 -3.28
C VAL A 208 31.46 -10.38 -3.93
N HIS A 209 30.30 -10.83 -3.46
CA HIS A 209 29.52 -11.92 -4.04
C HIS A 209 28.13 -11.40 -4.36
N ILE A 210 27.68 -11.64 -5.59
CA ILE A 210 26.36 -11.23 -6.04
C ILE A 210 25.57 -12.44 -6.50
N TYR A 211 24.30 -12.42 -6.16
CA TYR A 211 23.32 -13.45 -6.47
C TYR A 211 22.04 -12.77 -6.94
N VAL A 212 21.36 -13.35 -7.91
CA VAL A 212 20.00 -12.96 -8.29
C VAL A 212 19.32 -14.12 -8.97
N TRP A 213 18.03 -14.29 -8.71
CA TRP A 213 17.23 -15.25 -9.45
C TRP A 213 16.70 -14.59 -10.71
N ALA A 214 16.87 -15.26 -11.84
CA ALA A 214 16.38 -14.79 -13.13
C ALA A 214 15.52 -15.87 -13.79
N TYR A 215 14.44 -15.43 -14.43
CA TYR A 215 13.57 -16.24 -15.26
C TYR A 215 13.48 -15.58 -16.64
N PRO A 216 14.28 -16.01 -17.63
CA PRO A 216 14.13 -15.57 -19.00
C PRO A 216 12.98 -16.33 -19.64
N GLU A 217 12.09 -15.65 -20.37
CA GLU A 217 10.94 -16.37 -20.94
C GLU A 217 11.28 -17.13 -22.22
N VAL A 218 12.19 -16.58 -23.04
CA VAL A 218 12.34 -17.05 -24.44
C VAL A 218 13.75 -17.52 -24.80
N ALA A 219 14.80 -16.98 -24.17
CA ALA A 219 16.18 -17.35 -24.46
C ALA A 219 17.07 -17.14 -23.22
N ASP A 220 18.23 -17.80 -23.22
CA ASP A 220 19.29 -17.56 -22.21
C ASP A 220 19.95 -16.21 -22.45
N ASP A 221 19.29 -15.16 -21.96
CA ASP A 221 19.60 -13.76 -22.24
C ASP A 221 19.85 -12.93 -20.98
N ALA A 222 19.78 -13.54 -19.81
CA ALA A 222 19.95 -12.86 -18.53
C ALA A 222 21.39 -12.88 -18.05
N THR A 223 21.87 -11.75 -17.56
CA THR A 223 23.22 -11.64 -16.99
C THR A 223 23.19 -10.62 -15.85
N MET A 224 24.03 -10.82 -14.83
CA MET A 224 24.32 -9.76 -13.85
C MET A 224 25.71 -9.18 -14.11
N GLU A 225 25.88 -7.90 -13.84
CA GLU A 225 27.16 -7.21 -13.98
C GLU A 225 27.44 -6.32 -12.76
N ILE A 226 28.71 -6.26 -12.35
CA ILE A 226 29.23 -5.18 -11.51
C ILE A 226 29.93 -4.21 -12.43
N TYR A 227 29.48 -2.95 -12.41
CA TYR A 227 30.19 -1.85 -13.06
C TYR A 227 30.74 -0.92 -11.99
N THR A 228 32.03 -0.58 -12.08
CA THR A 228 32.62 0.43 -11.20
C THR A 228 33.41 1.45 -12.00
N LYS A 229 33.51 2.66 -11.46
CA LYS A 229 34.38 3.73 -11.96
C LYS A 229 35.17 4.30 -10.79
N ASN A 230 36.47 4.47 -10.96
CA ASN A 230 37.31 5.12 -9.95
C ASN A 230 37.50 6.62 -10.22
N ALA A 231 38.11 7.32 -9.27
CA ALA A 231 38.35 8.77 -9.37
C ALA A 231 39.23 9.19 -10.57
N THR A 232 40.00 8.27 -11.14
CA THR A 232 40.79 8.50 -12.38
C THR A 232 40.01 8.18 -13.65
N ALA A 233 38.70 7.94 -13.54
CA ALA A 233 37.76 7.60 -14.61
C ALA A 233 38.02 6.26 -15.32
N SER A 234 38.87 5.38 -14.76
CA SER A 234 38.99 4.01 -15.26
C SER A 234 37.79 3.17 -14.79
N THR A 235 37.35 2.27 -15.65
CA THR A 235 36.15 1.46 -15.44
C THR A 235 36.49 -0.01 -15.29
N GLN A 236 35.76 -0.73 -14.43
CA GLN A 236 35.79 -2.18 -14.32
C GLN A 236 34.38 -2.70 -14.61
N THR A 237 34.28 -3.79 -15.38
CA THR A 237 33.00 -4.48 -15.61
C THR A 237 33.22 -5.98 -15.43
N LEU A 238 32.48 -6.56 -14.48
CA LEU A 238 32.57 -7.97 -14.13
C LEU A 238 31.19 -8.59 -14.37
N ALA A 239 31.09 -9.55 -15.27
CA ALA A 239 29.83 -10.16 -15.66
C ALA A 239 29.75 -11.63 -15.19
N SER A 240 28.57 -12.07 -14.77
CA SER A 240 28.32 -13.49 -14.50
C SER A 240 28.44 -14.33 -15.76
N THR A 241 28.88 -15.58 -15.61
CA THR A 241 28.94 -16.57 -16.70
C THR A 241 27.96 -17.72 -16.51
N THR A 242 27.04 -17.62 -15.54
CA THR A 242 26.02 -18.63 -15.29
C THR A 242 25.03 -18.66 -16.47
N ALA A 243 24.88 -19.81 -17.12
CA ALA A 243 23.83 -20.03 -18.09
C ALA A 243 22.46 -19.95 -17.40
N CYS A 244 21.52 -19.24 -17.99
CA CYS A 244 20.19 -18.98 -17.46
C CYS A 244 19.14 -19.42 -18.49
N PRO A 245 18.86 -20.74 -18.61
CA PRO A 245 17.94 -21.25 -19.62
C PRO A 245 16.54 -20.65 -19.53
N ALA A 246 15.86 -20.60 -20.68
CA ALA A 246 14.51 -20.07 -20.79
C ALA A 246 13.48 -20.97 -20.08
N GLY A 247 12.47 -20.35 -19.48
CA GLY A 247 11.32 -21.04 -18.92
C GLY A 247 11.48 -21.57 -17.49
N GLU A 248 12.63 -21.32 -16.84
CA GLU A 248 12.87 -21.70 -15.45
C GLU A 248 13.68 -20.66 -14.67
N TYR A 249 13.45 -20.63 -13.35
CA TYR A 249 14.23 -19.76 -12.47
C TYR A 249 15.63 -20.33 -12.25
N THR A 250 16.64 -19.57 -12.63
CA THR A 250 18.04 -19.91 -12.41
C THR A 250 18.70 -18.89 -11.48
N LEU A 251 19.48 -19.38 -10.52
CA LEU A 251 20.31 -18.52 -9.68
C LEU A 251 21.56 -18.15 -10.47
N ILE A 252 21.57 -16.93 -10.99
CA ILE A 252 22.78 -16.36 -11.56
C ILE A 252 23.67 -15.96 -10.37
N SER A 253 24.97 -16.21 -10.45
CA SER A 253 25.90 -15.75 -9.41
C SER A 253 27.22 -15.24 -9.98
N LEU A 254 27.83 -14.32 -9.24
CA LEU A 254 29.15 -13.77 -9.49
C LEU A 254 29.88 -13.70 -8.14
N LYS A 255 30.79 -14.65 -7.88
CA LYS A 255 31.40 -14.87 -6.56
C LYS A 255 32.86 -14.37 -6.53
N ASP A 256 33.34 -13.99 -5.36
CA ASP A 256 34.76 -13.71 -5.10
C ASP A 256 35.35 -12.59 -5.98
N GLN A 257 34.55 -11.56 -6.26
CA GLN A 257 34.97 -10.44 -7.09
C GLN A 257 35.65 -9.35 -6.26
N VAL A 258 36.91 -9.07 -6.57
CA VAL A 258 37.63 -7.96 -5.93
C VAL A 258 37.31 -6.66 -6.65
N LEU A 259 36.76 -5.70 -5.92
CA LEU A 259 36.50 -4.35 -6.45
C LEU A 259 37.72 -3.45 -6.25
N ASN A 260 37.91 -2.53 -7.19
CA ASN A 260 38.95 -1.51 -7.09
C ASN A 260 38.76 -0.61 -5.86
N ASP A 261 39.83 0.06 -5.45
CA ASP A 261 39.80 1.13 -4.44
C ASP A 261 39.45 2.49 -5.09
N ASN A 262 39.15 3.49 -4.26
CA ASN A 262 38.90 4.87 -4.66
C ASN A 262 37.80 4.99 -5.73
N LEU A 263 36.71 4.26 -5.50
CA LEU A 263 35.54 4.23 -6.37
C LEU A 263 34.73 5.53 -6.22
N THR A 264 34.28 6.05 -7.34
CA THR A 264 33.32 7.18 -7.41
C THR A 264 31.95 6.74 -7.90
N ASP A 265 31.87 5.58 -8.56
CA ASP A 265 30.61 4.99 -9.02
C ASP A 265 30.67 3.47 -8.86
N VAL A 266 29.62 2.89 -8.31
CA VAL A 266 29.37 1.45 -8.20
C VAL A 266 27.94 1.20 -8.65
N GLN A 267 27.78 0.32 -9.64
CA GLN A 267 26.49 -0.11 -10.13
C GLN A 267 26.40 -1.63 -10.12
N ILE A 268 25.27 -2.12 -9.59
CA ILE A 268 24.88 -3.53 -9.68
C ILE A 268 23.81 -3.61 -10.76
N ARG A 269 24.13 -4.21 -11.91
CA ARG A 269 23.28 -4.21 -13.10
C ARG A 269 22.67 -5.59 -13.35
N PHE A 270 21.38 -5.60 -13.66
CA PHE A 270 20.66 -6.78 -14.15
C PHE A 270 20.32 -6.55 -15.61
N ARG A 271 20.87 -7.39 -16.49
CA ARG A 271 20.93 -7.13 -17.92
C ARG A 271 20.19 -8.20 -18.72
N VAL A 272 19.54 -7.76 -19.79
CA VAL A 272 18.99 -8.61 -20.85
C VAL A 272 19.72 -8.31 -22.16
N ALA A 273 20.27 -9.34 -22.77
CA ALA A 273 21.18 -9.22 -23.90
C ALA A 273 20.50 -8.84 -25.23
N SER A 274 19.21 -9.13 -25.42
CA SER A 274 18.50 -8.93 -26.69
C SER A 274 17.25 -8.05 -26.57
N SER A 275 17.05 -7.16 -27.55
CA SER A 275 15.91 -6.21 -27.66
C SER A 275 14.53 -6.82 -27.87
N THR A 276 14.45 -8.12 -28.17
CA THR A 276 13.19 -8.84 -28.46
C THR A 276 12.83 -9.83 -27.36
N LYS A 277 13.59 -9.82 -26.27
CA LYS A 277 13.50 -10.76 -25.15
C LYS A 277 13.32 -9.98 -23.87
N TYR A 278 12.91 -10.69 -22.83
CA TYR A 278 12.77 -10.12 -21.50
C TYR A 278 12.97 -11.19 -20.45
N THR A 279 13.28 -10.72 -19.25
CA THR A 279 13.58 -11.56 -18.09
C THR A 279 12.92 -10.97 -16.86
N TYR A 280 12.43 -11.84 -16.00
CA TYR A 280 12.00 -11.51 -14.65
C TYR A 280 13.17 -11.74 -13.70
N PHE A 281 13.53 -10.72 -12.92
CA PHE A 281 14.56 -10.80 -11.88
C PHE A 281 13.90 -10.73 -10.51
N ASP A 282 14.47 -11.43 -9.53
CA ASP A 282 13.96 -11.51 -8.17
C ASP A 282 15.06 -11.89 -7.14
N ASP A 283 14.81 -11.59 -5.87
CA ASP A 283 15.60 -11.99 -4.69
C ASP A 283 17.12 -11.77 -4.88
N ALA A 284 17.51 -10.57 -5.32
CA ALA A 284 18.91 -10.16 -5.48
C ALA A 284 19.64 -10.03 -4.14
N LYS A 285 20.95 -10.30 -4.13
CA LYS A 285 21.78 -10.26 -2.92
C LYS A 285 23.19 -9.84 -3.28
N VAL A 286 23.75 -8.91 -2.50
CA VAL A 286 25.14 -8.47 -2.62
C VAL A 286 25.77 -8.54 -1.24
N PHE A 287 26.74 -9.44 -1.10
CA PHE A 287 27.55 -9.62 0.11
C PHE A 287 28.95 -9.12 -0.17
N GLY A 288 29.57 -8.42 0.78
CA GLY A 288 30.92 -7.86 0.59
C GLY A 288 31.33 -6.90 1.71
N ARG A 289 30.37 -6.54 2.55
CA ARG A 289 30.56 -5.85 3.82
C ARG A 289 29.76 -6.57 4.89
N ASN A 290 30.27 -6.60 6.11
CA ASN A 290 29.49 -6.99 7.28
C ASN A 290 28.44 -5.90 7.56
N ASN A 291 27.27 -6.03 6.94
CA ASN A 291 26.19 -5.07 7.11
C ASN A 291 25.43 -5.35 8.42
N ALA A 292 25.14 -4.29 9.17
CA ALA A 292 24.35 -4.34 10.41
C ALA A 292 23.14 -3.40 10.34
N GLU A 293 23.00 -2.67 9.24
CA GLU A 293 22.01 -1.62 9.04
C GLU A 293 21.30 -1.83 7.71
N TYR A 294 19.98 -1.91 7.73
CA TYR A 294 19.17 -2.25 6.56
C TYR A 294 18.07 -1.21 6.39
N VAL A 295 17.91 -0.65 5.20
CA VAL A 295 16.77 0.22 4.90
C VAL A 295 15.48 -0.56 5.19
N LEU A 296 14.57 0.01 5.99
CA LEU A 296 13.30 -0.63 6.27
C LEU A 296 12.42 -0.71 5.02
N PRO A 297 11.58 -1.75 4.89
CA PRO A 297 10.61 -1.81 3.80
C PRO A 297 9.65 -0.61 3.77
N THR A 298 9.16 -0.26 2.58
CA THR A 298 8.28 0.92 2.38
C THR A 298 7.10 0.96 3.36
N ASN A 299 6.48 -0.19 3.65
CA ASN A 299 5.39 -0.27 4.61
C ASN A 299 5.79 0.07 6.06
N PHE A 300 7.07 -0.09 6.40
CA PHE A 300 7.64 0.24 7.70
C PHE A 300 8.28 1.64 7.75
N GLN A 301 8.36 2.35 6.62
CA GLN A 301 8.79 3.76 6.61
C GLN A 301 7.77 4.63 7.35
N ASP A 302 6.47 4.41 7.10
CA ASP A 302 5.36 5.08 7.80
C ASP A 302 4.79 4.25 8.97
N GLY A 303 5.44 3.13 9.30
CA GLY A 303 5.01 2.21 10.34
C GLY A 303 6.00 2.09 11.49
N ASP A 304 5.69 1.17 12.39
CA ASP A 304 6.48 0.81 13.56
C ASP A 304 6.88 -0.67 13.50
N VAL A 305 8.15 -0.96 13.78
CA VAL A 305 8.66 -2.33 13.94
C VAL A 305 8.41 -2.77 15.38
N ASN A 306 7.74 -3.90 15.56
CA ASN A 306 7.43 -4.45 16.88
C ASN A 306 8.34 -5.63 17.25
N ARG A 307 8.62 -6.51 16.29
CA ARG A 307 9.48 -7.69 16.48
C ARG A 307 10.31 -7.96 15.23
N VAL A 308 11.51 -8.47 15.46
CA VAL A 308 12.43 -8.87 14.40
C VAL A 308 12.83 -10.31 14.65
N TYR A 309 12.68 -11.12 13.61
CA TYR A 309 13.09 -12.50 13.60
C TYR A 309 14.16 -12.73 12.55
N MET A 310 15.07 -13.65 12.81
CA MET A 310 16.07 -14.09 11.86
C MET A 310 15.89 -15.58 11.57
N GLN A 311 16.08 -15.96 10.31
CA GLN A 311 16.04 -17.35 9.90
C GLN A 311 17.18 -18.15 10.57
N ARG A 312 16.82 -19.23 11.26
CA ARG A 312 17.79 -20.09 11.96
C ARG A 312 18.57 -20.96 10.99
N THR A 313 17.86 -21.66 10.11
CA THR A 313 18.40 -22.63 9.14
C THR A 313 17.70 -22.53 7.78
N GLY A 314 18.34 -23.02 6.72
CA GLY A 314 17.77 -23.18 5.39
C GLY A 314 18.34 -24.42 4.69
N TYR A 315 17.66 -24.89 3.64
CA TYR A 315 18.07 -26.08 2.88
C TYR A 315 18.91 -25.77 1.62
N SER A 316 19.37 -24.52 1.47
CA SER A 316 20.14 -24.01 0.34
C SER A 316 21.52 -23.51 0.79
N ASP A 317 22.46 -23.39 -0.17
CA ASP A 317 23.82 -22.86 0.08
C ASP A 317 23.80 -21.49 0.78
N VAL A 318 22.84 -20.64 0.39
CA VAL A 318 22.49 -19.40 1.09
C VAL A 318 21.13 -19.64 1.72
N ALA A 319 21.02 -19.66 3.05
CA ALA A 319 19.79 -20.03 3.75
C ALA A 319 18.56 -19.20 3.30
N ALA A 320 18.78 -17.95 2.90
CA ALA A 320 17.74 -17.06 2.40
C ALA A 320 17.12 -17.47 1.06
N ASP A 321 17.76 -18.37 0.29
CA ASP A 321 17.16 -18.96 -0.92
C ASP A 321 16.10 -20.02 -0.61
N ASP A 322 15.99 -20.44 0.65
CA ASP A 322 14.92 -21.33 1.08
C ASP A 322 13.58 -20.60 1.01
N ILE A 323 12.77 -20.99 0.02
CA ILE A 323 11.43 -20.45 -0.22
C ILE A 323 10.48 -20.82 0.93
N LEU A 324 10.82 -21.79 1.80
CA LEU A 324 9.96 -22.25 2.89
C LEU A 324 10.69 -22.22 4.24
N ALA A 325 11.28 -21.09 4.59
CA ALA A 325 11.95 -20.89 5.88
C ALA A 325 11.03 -21.22 7.08
N ARG A 326 11.35 -22.31 7.79
CA ARG A 326 10.48 -22.85 8.88
C ARG A 326 10.86 -22.38 10.28
N TYR A 327 12.13 -22.05 10.50
CA TYR A 327 12.67 -21.82 11.84
C TYR A 327 13.18 -20.39 11.98
N TRP A 328 12.67 -19.70 13.00
CA TRP A 328 12.88 -18.28 13.24
C TRP A 328 13.32 -18.06 14.69
N ASP A 329 14.31 -17.20 14.88
CA ASP A 329 14.80 -16.74 16.17
C ASP A 329 14.48 -15.26 16.34
N GLU A 330 13.83 -14.89 17.44
CA GLU A 330 13.66 -13.47 17.78
C GLU A 330 15.01 -12.87 18.15
N ILE A 331 15.28 -11.67 17.66
CA ILE A 331 16.55 -10.97 17.88
C ILE A 331 16.31 -9.55 18.37
N ASP A 332 17.29 -9.03 19.11
CA ASP A 332 17.29 -7.63 19.52
C ASP A 332 17.55 -6.72 18.32
N PHE A 333 16.89 -5.56 18.32
CA PHE A 333 17.01 -4.57 17.26
C PHE A 333 16.83 -3.14 17.79
N SER A 334 17.29 -2.19 17.01
CA SER A 334 16.90 -0.78 17.11
C SER A 334 16.48 -0.26 15.74
N VAL A 335 15.69 0.81 15.73
CA VAL A 335 15.36 1.55 14.51
C VAL A 335 16.02 2.91 14.61
N SER A 336 16.76 3.28 13.57
CA SER A 336 17.33 4.62 13.40
C SER A 336 16.59 5.33 12.26
N ASP A 337 16.61 6.66 12.26
CA ASP A 337 15.96 7.51 11.27
C ASP A 337 16.94 8.62 10.90
N ASP A 338 17.29 8.72 9.63
CA ASP A 338 18.20 9.77 9.11
C ASP A 338 17.46 10.99 8.54
N GLY A 339 16.12 11.00 8.63
CA GLY A 339 15.23 12.01 8.07
C GLY A 339 14.75 11.71 6.65
N THR A 340 15.38 10.77 5.94
CA THR A 340 14.97 10.30 4.61
C THR A 340 14.43 8.88 4.67
N TYR A 341 15.16 7.99 5.35
CA TYR A 341 14.79 6.59 5.54
C TYR A 341 14.96 6.18 6.99
N LYS A 342 14.07 5.28 7.42
CA LYS A 342 14.28 4.49 8.63
C LYS A 342 15.10 3.25 8.32
N TYR A 343 16.00 2.92 9.23
CA TYR A 343 16.88 1.77 9.12
C TYR A 343 16.68 0.82 10.30
N LEU A 344 16.66 -0.47 9.99
CA LEU A 344 16.78 -1.54 10.96
C LEU A 344 18.25 -1.72 11.32
N GLN A 345 18.56 -1.61 12.60
CA GLN A 345 19.87 -1.90 13.15
C GLN A 345 19.80 -3.18 13.99
N ILE A 346 20.64 -4.14 13.67
CA ILE A 346 20.73 -5.42 14.39
C ILE A 346 22.19 -5.76 14.70
N ALA A 347 22.41 -6.71 15.61
CA ALA A 347 23.73 -7.27 15.81
C ALA A 347 24.29 -7.88 14.51
N ARG A 348 25.61 -8.00 14.42
CA ARG A 348 26.25 -8.63 13.26
C ARG A 348 25.97 -10.13 13.26
N TYR A 349 25.37 -10.61 12.19
CA TYR A 349 25.12 -12.02 11.95
C TYR A 349 25.83 -12.48 10.67
N ALA A 350 25.93 -13.80 10.50
CA ALA A 350 26.41 -14.37 9.23
C ALA A 350 25.47 -13.99 8.08
N ASP A 351 26.06 -13.71 6.92
CA ASP A 351 25.34 -13.32 5.72
C ASP A 351 24.41 -14.43 5.23
N GLY A 352 23.37 -14.04 4.48
CA GLY A 352 22.54 -14.98 3.75
C GLY A 352 21.41 -15.63 4.54
N LYS A 353 20.91 -15.00 5.61
CA LYS A 353 19.71 -15.41 6.36
C LYS A 353 18.59 -14.40 6.14
N ARG A 354 17.35 -14.85 5.96
CA ARG A 354 16.21 -13.91 5.92
C ARG A 354 15.98 -13.25 7.27
N ILE A 355 15.57 -12.00 7.22
CA ILE A 355 15.08 -11.22 8.34
C ILE A 355 13.58 -11.04 8.14
N ARG A 356 12.79 -11.34 9.16
CA ARG A 356 11.35 -11.16 9.18
C ARG A 356 10.99 -10.04 10.16
N LEU A 357 10.23 -9.07 9.69
CA LEU A 357 9.77 -7.93 10.45
C LEU A 357 8.28 -8.08 10.72
N GLU A 358 7.89 -8.03 11.99
CA GLU A 358 6.50 -7.90 12.38
C GLU A 358 6.27 -6.52 13.01
N GLY A 359 5.19 -5.87 12.62
CA GLY A 359 4.82 -4.59 13.19
C GLY A 359 3.48 -4.10 12.71
N TYR A 360 3.33 -2.79 12.61
CA TYR A 360 2.04 -2.18 12.32
C TYR A 360 2.18 -0.81 11.69
N LYS A 361 1.16 -0.39 10.95
CA LYS A 361 1.01 0.98 10.44
C LYS A 361 -0.44 1.46 10.56
N PRO A 362 -0.70 2.77 10.48
CA PRO A 362 -2.05 3.30 10.34
C PRO A 362 -2.77 2.69 9.13
N PHE A 363 -4.10 2.64 9.15
CA PHE A 363 -4.85 2.30 7.95
C PHE A 363 -4.64 3.35 6.85
N ALA A 364 -4.81 2.93 5.59
CA ALA A 364 -4.74 3.83 4.46
C ALA A 364 -5.80 4.95 4.58
N THR A 365 -5.41 6.16 4.16
CA THR A 365 -6.37 7.24 3.95
C THR A 365 -7.18 6.95 2.69
N LEU A 366 -8.50 7.07 2.79
CA LEU A 366 -9.43 6.75 1.71
C LEU A 366 -9.79 8.01 0.93
N SER A 367 -9.87 7.90 -0.39
CA SER A 367 -10.16 9.00 -1.32
C SER A 367 -11.09 8.61 -2.46
N SER A 368 -11.12 7.33 -2.81
CA SER A 368 -11.98 6.72 -3.84
C SER A 368 -12.84 5.61 -3.26
N GLN A 369 -14.02 5.39 -3.84
CA GLN A 369 -14.95 4.32 -3.47
C GLN A 369 -14.34 2.92 -3.52
N THR A 370 -13.30 2.73 -4.34
CA THR A 370 -12.56 1.48 -4.50
C THR A 370 -11.42 1.32 -3.49
N ASP A 371 -11.05 2.39 -2.78
CA ASP A 371 -9.98 2.33 -1.79
C ASP A 371 -10.41 1.40 -0.66
N THR A 372 -9.45 0.67 -0.08
CA THR A 372 -9.75 -0.31 0.95
C THR A 372 -8.89 -0.12 2.19
N ILE A 373 -9.46 -0.43 3.35
CA ILE A 373 -8.70 -0.61 4.58
C ILE A 373 -8.39 -2.10 4.77
N ALA A 374 -7.23 -2.39 5.36
CA ALA A 374 -6.76 -3.75 5.63
C ALA A 374 -7.44 -4.39 6.85
N THR A 375 -8.77 -4.33 6.92
CA THR A 375 -9.58 -5.11 7.86
C THR A 375 -10.94 -5.44 7.27
N SER A 376 -11.44 -6.62 7.61
CA SER A 376 -12.84 -7.03 7.38
C SER A 376 -13.52 -7.45 8.69
N ASP A 377 -12.87 -7.24 9.84
CA ASP A 377 -13.41 -7.64 11.12
C ASP A 377 -14.54 -6.69 11.52
N ASN A 378 -15.73 -7.26 11.76
CA ASN A 378 -16.93 -6.48 12.03
C ASN A 378 -16.79 -5.59 13.27
N ARG A 379 -16.01 -6.00 14.27
CA ARG A 379 -15.81 -5.21 15.48
C ARG A 379 -14.84 -4.06 15.26
N GLU A 380 -13.78 -4.30 14.50
CA GLU A 380 -12.84 -3.25 14.08
C GLU A 380 -13.58 -2.18 13.27
N ILE A 381 -14.39 -2.60 12.29
CA ILE A 381 -15.23 -1.71 11.49
C ILE A 381 -16.21 -0.92 12.36
N LYS A 382 -16.91 -1.57 13.30
CA LYS A 382 -17.81 -0.87 14.24
C LYS A 382 -17.07 0.14 15.12
N THR A 383 -15.82 -0.13 15.48
CA THR A 383 -15.00 0.80 16.27
C THR A 383 -14.63 2.04 15.45
N ILE A 384 -14.26 1.85 14.18
CA ILE A 384 -14.00 2.93 13.23
C ILE A 384 -15.26 3.78 13.03
N ILE A 385 -16.40 3.15 12.75
CA ILE A 385 -17.70 3.82 12.56
C ILE A 385 -18.10 4.63 13.80
N ALA A 386 -17.97 4.05 15.00
CA ALA A 386 -18.33 4.75 16.23
C ALA A 386 -17.47 6.00 16.46
N ARG A 387 -16.17 5.94 16.13
CA ARG A 387 -15.30 7.12 16.20
C ARG A 387 -15.62 8.12 15.09
N ALA A 388 -15.89 7.66 13.86
CA ALA A 388 -16.26 8.53 12.75
C ALA A 388 -17.55 9.32 13.03
N ALA A 389 -18.56 8.67 13.61
CA ALA A 389 -19.79 9.34 14.05
C ALA A 389 -19.50 10.44 15.08
N LEU A 390 -18.66 10.15 16.08
CA LEU A 390 -18.22 11.13 17.07
C LEU A 390 -17.53 12.34 16.40
N GLU A 391 -16.57 12.09 15.49
CA GLU A 391 -15.87 13.15 14.75
C GLU A 391 -16.83 13.98 13.90
N LEU A 392 -17.76 13.35 13.18
CA LEU A 392 -18.75 14.04 12.37
C LEU A 392 -19.58 15.01 13.23
N PHE A 393 -20.11 14.55 14.36
CA PHE A 393 -20.93 15.40 15.22
C PHE A 393 -20.12 16.48 15.96
N GLU A 394 -18.85 16.24 16.28
CA GLU A 394 -17.95 17.28 16.80
C GLU A 394 -17.70 18.39 15.77
N MET A 395 -17.47 18.02 14.49
CA MET A 395 -17.33 18.99 13.40
C MET A 395 -18.62 19.80 13.17
N MET A 396 -19.78 19.14 13.22
CA MET A 396 -21.07 19.82 13.09
C MET A 396 -21.36 20.75 14.27
N ASN A 397 -21.11 20.30 15.51
CA ASN A 397 -21.33 21.12 16.71
C ASN A 397 -20.51 22.41 16.73
N ALA A 398 -19.32 22.42 16.11
CA ALA A 398 -18.48 23.62 16.00
C ALA A 398 -19.03 24.68 15.03
N THR A 399 -19.99 24.34 14.17
CA THR A 399 -20.45 25.19 13.05
C THR A 399 -21.90 25.69 13.18
N VAL A 400 -22.69 25.21 14.15
CA VAL A 400 -24.12 25.59 14.30
C VAL A 400 -24.41 26.63 15.38
N SER A 401 -25.51 27.38 15.19
CA SER A 401 -26.13 28.26 16.18
C SER A 401 -26.72 27.50 17.37
N SER A 402 -26.91 28.19 18.50
CA SER A 402 -27.12 27.63 19.84
C SER A 402 -28.28 26.64 20.05
N GLU A 403 -29.25 26.55 19.14
CA GLU A 403 -30.44 25.68 19.27
C GLU A 403 -30.16 24.22 18.86
N ASP A 404 -29.26 23.97 17.90
CA ASP A 404 -28.90 22.61 17.45
C ASP A 404 -27.77 21.96 18.28
N THR A 405 -27.10 22.75 19.12
CA THR A 405 -26.01 22.32 19.98
C THR A 405 -26.42 21.19 20.94
N GLY A 406 -27.68 21.19 21.42
CA GLY A 406 -28.19 20.18 22.34
C GLY A 406 -28.22 18.78 21.70
N ARG A 407 -28.82 18.68 20.51
CA ARG A 407 -28.93 17.41 19.77
C ARG A 407 -27.56 16.81 19.46
N PHE A 408 -26.61 17.63 19.03
CA PHE A 408 -25.26 17.14 18.73
C PHE A 408 -24.49 16.71 19.97
N LYS A 409 -24.67 17.38 21.12
CA LYS A 409 -24.07 16.94 22.40
C LYS A 409 -24.57 15.57 22.83
N ASP A 410 -25.86 15.29 22.68
CA ASP A 410 -26.42 13.98 23.01
C ASP A 410 -25.86 12.88 22.09
N GLN A 411 -25.75 13.16 20.79
CA GLN A 411 -25.11 12.25 19.83
C GLN A 411 -23.63 12.01 20.16
N ILE A 412 -22.87 13.06 20.45
CA ILE A 412 -21.46 12.98 20.88
C ILE A 412 -21.33 12.08 22.12
N ALA A 413 -22.20 12.25 23.13
CA ALA A 413 -22.16 11.43 24.33
C ALA A 413 -22.43 9.94 24.03
N TYR A 414 -23.44 9.65 23.20
CA TYR A 414 -23.77 8.29 22.77
C TYR A 414 -22.61 7.62 22.04
N TRP A 415 -22.06 8.28 21.01
CA TRP A 415 -20.99 7.71 20.19
C TRP A 415 -19.67 7.59 20.95
N SER A 416 -19.38 8.52 21.87
CA SER A 416 -18.25 8.41 22.79
C SER A 416 -18.37 7.19 23.70
N PHE A 417 -19.55 6.92 24.26
CA PHE A 417 -19.79 5.72 25.06
C PHE A 417 -19.60 4.44 24.24
N MET A 418 -20.18 4.39 23.04
CA MET A 418 -20.06 3.23 22.13
C MET A 418 -18.61 2.96 21.75
N TYR A 419 -17.86 3.99 21.36
CA TYR A 419 -16.44 3.89 21.04
C TYR A 419 -15.63 3.36 22.23
N ASN A 420 -15.81 3.93 23.42
CA ASN A 420 -15.07 3.52 24.62
C ASN A 420 -15.38 2.06 25.03
N SER A 421 -16.62 1.62 24.86
CA SER A 421 -17.02 0.23 25.09
C SER A 421 -16.33 -0.74 24.11
N LEU A 422 -16.27 -0.38 22.83
CA LEU A 422 -15.65 -1.21 21.80
C LEU A 422 -14.12 -1.29 21.93
N ILE A 423 -13.45 -0.18 22.26
CA ILE A 423 -11.99 -0.13 22.35
C ILE A 423 -11.45 -0.75 23.66
N SER A 424 -12.16 -0.58 24.78
CA SER A 424 -11.75 -1.20 26.05
C SER A 424 -11.80 -2.73 25.96
N SER A 425 -12.77 -3.23 25.23
CA SER A 425 -12.99 -4.65 25.02
C SER A 425 -12.04 -5.23 23.96
N SER A 426 -11.57 -4.45 22.97
CA SER A 426 -10.51 -4.87 22.03
C SER A 426 -9.15 -4.99 22.72
N ARG A 427 -8.78 -4.03 23.59
CA ARG A 427 -7.55 -4.10 24.40
C ARG A 427 -7.49 -5.37 25.26
N ARG A 428 -8.62 -5.79 25.86
CA ARG A 428 -8.70 -7.05 26.62
C ARG A 428 -8.48 -8.29 25.74
N ALA A 429 -8.99 -8.30 24.51
CA ALA A 429 -8.79 -9.40 23.58
C ALA A 429 -7.32 -9.54 23.17
N THR A 430 -6.64 -8.41 22.89
CA THR A 430 -5.21 -8.38 22.55
C THR A 430 -4.33 -8.86 23.70
N LEU A 431 -4.62 -8.43 24.93
CA LEU A 431 -3.93 -8.91 26.15
C LEU A 431 -4.10 -10.42 26.35
N ASN A 432 -5.32 -10.94 26.19
CA ASN A 432 -5.58 -12.38 26.32
C ASN A 432 -4.91 -13.22 25.23
N ARG A 433 -4.72 -12.66 24.02
CA ARG A 433 -4.00 -13.34 22.94
C ARG A 433 -2.50 -13.41 23.23
N ARG A 434 -1.92 -12.35 23.79
CA ARG A 434 -0.51 -12.31 24.22
C ARG A 434 -0.21 -13.32 25.33
N LEU A 435 -1.12 -13.47 26.30
CA LEU A 435 -0.98 -14.43 27.40
C LEU A 435 -1.12 -15.91 27.00
N ARG A 436 -1.62 -16.19 25.79
CA ARG A 436 -1.75 -17.55 25.24
C ARG A 436 -0.62 -17.92 24.26
N SER A 437 0.18 -16.95 23.85
CA SER A 437 1.33 -17.13 22.95
C SER A 437 2.67 -17.20 23.68
N THR A 438 2.67 -16.96 24.99
CA THR A 438 3.76 -17.25 25.93
C THR A 438 3.45 -18.57 26.63
#